data_AF-A0A3N4J5H1-F1
#
_entry.id   AF-A0A3N4J5H1-F1
#
_cell.length_a   1.000
_cell.length_b   1.000
_cell.length_c   1.000
_cell.angle_alpha   90.00
_cell.angle_beta   90.00
_cell.angle_gamma   90.00
#
_symmetry.space_group_name_H-M   'P 1'
#
loop_
_entity.id
_entity.type
_entity.pdbx_description
1 polymer ?
#
loop_
_entity_poly.entity_id
_entity_poly.type
_entity_poly.pdbx_seq_one_letter_code
_entity_poly.pdbx_strand_id
1 'polypeptide(L)'
;MADITETTHQRLKKRLNQALEWLQEDPSHTTNAVAAQFQVNSSSLQMRQLRHWHQQRNSHGTFNEHGGNNIILTTAQEKALHLYCYEQWEMEIGATLSIIYAAICHLKQQEKCSQPSISWFHKWLKKNSALHMIKTKPIARARITTHTEKDLKMFFTNYQETLDCYVIHHARYIYNMDESAV
;
A
#
# COMPACT_ATOMS: atom_id res chain seq x y z
N MET A 1 -2.53 -36.01 -12.63
CA MET A 1 -3.34 -34.79 -12.50
C MET A 1 -4.04 -34.87 -11.16
N ALA A 2 -3.61 -34.07 -10.17
CA ALA A 2 -4.17 -34.11 -8.82
C ALA A 2 -5.47 -33.30 -8.81
N ASP A 3 -6.59 -34.00 -8.61
CA ASP A 3 -7.90 -33.41 -8.43
C ASP A 3 -7.90 -32.68 -7.07
N ILE A 4 -7.85 -31.34 -7.09
CA ILE A 4 -7.87 -30.53 -5.89
C ILE A 4 -9.28 -30.64 -5.33
N THR A 5 -9.48 -31.51 -4.34
CA THR A 5 -10.78 -31.69 -3.69
C THR A 5 -11.21 -30.36 -3.05
N GLU A 6 -12.16 -29.68 -3.71
CA GLU A 6 -12.75 -28.45 -3.20
C GLU A 6 -13.39 -28.72 -1.85
N THR A 7 -12.92 -28.03 -0.82
CA THR A 7 -13.43 -28.23 0.54
C THR A 7 -14.91 -27.84 0.62
N THR A 8 -15.66 -28.49 1.50
CA THR A 8 -17.10 -28.21 1.73
C THR A 8 -17.36 -26.72 1.99
N HIS A 9 -16.42 -26.06 2.68
CA HIS A 9 -16.46 -24.62 2.94
C HIS A 9 -16.29 -23.76 1.67
N GLN A 10 -15.35 -24.11 0.77
CA GLN A 10 -15.17 -23.41 -0.50
C GLN A 10 -16.42 -23.54 -1.38
N ARG A 11 -16.97 -24.76 -1.48
CA ARG A 11 -18.22 -25.02 -2.21
C ARG A 11 -19.39 -24.18 -1.67
N LEU A 12 -19.58 -24.13 -0.35
CA LEU A 12 -20.62 -23.30 0.26
C LEU A 12 -20.42 -21.81 -0.05
N LYS A 13 -19.19 -21.31 0.05
CA LYS A 13 -18.85 -19.91 -0.24
C LYS A 13 -19.15 -19.55 -1.70
N LYS A 14 -18.88 -20.46 -2.63
CA LYS A 14 -19.16 -20.30 -4.07
C LYS A 14 -20.66 -20.22 -4.33
N ARG A 15 -21.46 -21.14 -3.77
CA ARG A 15 -22.92 -21.15 -3.90
C ARG A 15 -23.56 -19.87 -3.34
N LEU A 16 -23.10 -19.41 -2.18
CA LEU A 16 -23.55 -18.15 -1.60
C LEU A 16 -23.17 -16.91 -2.42
N ASN A 17 -22.08 -16.97 -3.22
CA ASN A 17 -21.70 -15.86 -4.12
C ASN A 17 -22.61 -15.85 -5.34
N GLN A 18 -22.82 -17.02 -5.95
CA GLN A 18 -23.69 -17.19 -7.12
C GLN A 18 -25.14 -16.79 -6.80
N ALA A 19 -25.65 -17.18 -5.63
CA ALA A 19 -26.97 -16.76 -5.15
C ALA A 19 -27.08 -15.23 -4.98
N LEU A 20 -25.99 -14.57 -4.57
CA LEU A 20 -25.95 -13.13 -4.41
C LEU A 20 -25.92 -12.40 -5.77
N GLU A 21 -25.11 -12.89 -6.72
CA GLU A 21 -25.06 -12.36 -8.10
C GLU A 21 -26.42 -12.47 -8.78
N TRP A 22 -27.07 -13.63 -8.65
CA TRP A 22 -28.40 -13.86 -9.22
C TRP A 22 -29.47 -12.91 -8.66
N LEU A 23 -29.43 -12.63 -7.34
CA LEU A 23 -30.31 -11.63 -6.72
C LEU A 23 -30.04 -10.19 -7.18
N GLN A 24 -28.84 -9.89 -7.67
CA GLN A 24 -28.52 -8.57 -8.23
C GLN A 24 -29.04 -8.43 -9.66
N GLU A 25 -28.98 -9.50 -10.44
CA GLU A 25 -29.51 -9.54 -11.81
C GLU A 25 -31.04 -9.53 -11.85
N ASP A 26 -31.68 -10.23 -10.90
CA ASP A 26 -33.15 -10.26 -10.79
C ASP A 26 -33.64 -9.95 -9.36
N PRO A 27 -33.89 -8.66 -9.05
CA PRO A 27 -34.37 -8.23 -7.73
C PRO A 27 -35.82 -8.62 -7.42
N SER A 28 -36.57 -9.17 -8.39
CA SER A 28 -37.99 -9.49 -8.21
C SER A 28 -38.22 -10.73 -7.33
N HIS A 29 -37.20 -11.56 -7.18
CA HIS A 29 -37.26 -12.78 -6.39
C HIS A 29 -36.93 -12.54 -4.92
N THR A 30 -37.64 -13.24 -4.04
CA THR A 30 -37.36 -13.16 -2.60
C THR A 30 -36.07 -13.89 -2.25
N THR A 31 -35.34 -13.38 -1.26
CA THR A 31 -34.09 -14.00 -0.77
C THR A 31 -34.29 -15.46 -0.35
N ASN A 32 -35.48 -15.83 0.13
CA ASN A 32 -35.81 -17.20 0.51
C ASN A 32 -35.94 -18.14 -0.70
N ALA A 33 -36.56 -17.68 -1.79
CA ALA A 33 -36.68 -18.46 -3.02
C ALA A 33 -35.29 -18.75 -3.62
N VAL A 34 -34.43 -17.74 -3.67
CA VAL A 34 -33.06 -17.90 -4.17
C VAL A 34 -32.22 -18.76 -3.22
N ALA A 35 -32.37 -18.61 -1.91
CA ALA A 35 -31.69 -19.46 -0.94
C ALA A 35 -32.04 -20.95 -1.13
N ALA A 36 -33.32 -21.25 -1.39
CA ALA A 36 -33.77 -22.61 -1.68
C ALA A 36 -33.20 -23.14 -3.00
N GLN A 37 -33.26 -22.35 -4.07
CA GLN A 37 -32.72 -22.71 -5.39
C GLN A 37 -31.23 -23.05 -5.34
N PHE A 38 -30.44 -22.24 -4.62
CA PHE A 38 -29.00 -22.45 -4.49
C PHE A 38 -28.62 -23.37 -3.33
N GLN A 39 -29.61 -23.93 -2.60
CA GLN A 39 -29.51 -24.73 -1.37
C GLN A 39 -28.49 -24.15 -0.37
N VAL A 40 -28.71 -22.88 -0.03
CA VAL A 40 -27.95 -22.16 0.99
C VAL A 40 -28.90 -21.71 2.10
N ASN A 41 -28.35 -21.44 3.28
CA ASN A 41 -29.13 -20.89 4.39
C ASN A 41 -29.56 -19.44 4.06
N SER A 42 -30.86 -19.14 4.20
CA SER A 42 -31.44 -17.83 3.87
C SER A 42 -30.88 -16.70 4.72
N SER A 43 -30.68 -16.92 6.03
CA SER A 43 -30.06 -15.94 6.93
C SER A 43 -28.62 -15.64 6.52
N SER A 44 -27.88 -16.65 6.08
CA SER A 44 -26.51 -16.47 5.57
C SER A 44 -26.48 -15.66 4.29
N LEU A 45 -27.44 -15.88 3.38
CA LEU A 45 -27.59 -15.11 2.15
C LEU A 45 -27.98 -13.66 2.44
N GLN A 46 -28.95 -13.42 3.34
CA GLN A 46 -29.34 -12.07 3.80
C GLN A 46 -28.18 -11.31 4.41
N MET A 47 -27.43 -11.93 5.33
CA MET A 47 -26.25 -11.31 5.93
C MET A 47 -25.19 -10.97 4.89
N ARG A 48 -25.05 -11.80 3.85
CA ARG A 48 -24.11 -11.55 2.76
C ARG A 48 -24.56 -10.40 1.86
N GLN A 49 -25.85 -10.32 1.56
CA GLN A 49 -26.47 -9.22 0.84
C GLN A 49 -26.30 -7.89 1.59
N LEU A 50 -26.57 -7.88 2.90
CA LEU A 50 -26.37 -6.71 3.75
C LEU A 50 -24.91 -6.24 3.76
N ARG A 51 -23.96 -7.17 3.94
CA ARG A 51 -22.52 -6.85 3.89
C ARG A 51 -22.09 -6.29 2.54
N HIS A 52 -22.60 -6.87 1.45
CA HIS A 52 -22.32 -6.39 0.11
C HIS A 52 -22.85 -4.96 -0.11
N TRP A 53 -24.08 -4.67 0.32
CA TRP A 53 -24.65 -3.34 0.24
C TRP A 53 -23.83 -2.31 1.05
N HIS A 54 -23.43 -2.66 2.28
CA HIS A 54 -22.54 -1.80 3.08
C HIS A 54 -21.19 -1.58 2.40
N GLN A 55 -20.60 -2.59 1.78
CA GLN A 55 -19.35 -2.44 1.04
C GLN A 55 -19.52 -1.50 -0.15
N GLN A 56 -20.56 -1.67 -0.97
CA GLN A 56 -20.83 -0.78 -2.08
C GLN A 56 -21.04 0.65 -1.59
N ARG A 57 -21.90 0.88 -0.59
CA ARG A 57 -22.15 2.21 -0.05
C ARG A 57 -20.86 2.89 0.44
N ASN A 58 -20.05 2.18 1.23
CA ASN A 58 -18.77 2.70 1.72
C ASN A 58 -17.76 2.98 0.59
N SER A 59 -17.85 2.24 -0.53
CA SER A 59 -17.02 2.49 -1.74
C SER A 59 -17.33 3.85 -2.38
N HIS A 60 -18.58 4.30 -2.28
CA HIS A 60 -19.06 5.58 -2.79
C HIS A 60 -18.87 6.73 -1.79
N GLY A 61 -18.11 6.51 -0.70
CA GLY A 61 -17.83 7.55 0.30
C GLY A 61 -18.99 7.85 1.26
N THR A 62 -20.07 7.07 1.23
CA THR A 62 -21.19 7.21 2.16
C THR A 62 -21.00 6.27 3.36
N PHE A 63 -20.60 6.86 4.48
CA PHE A 63 -20.17 6.18 5.70
C PHE A 63 -21.29 6.09 6.73
N ASN A 64 -21.30 5.03 7.55
CA ASN A 64 -22.16 4.95 8.73
C ASN A 64 -21.74 6.02 9.74
N GLU A 65 -22.71 6.66 10.39
CA GLU A 65 -22.46 7.58 11.50
C GLU A 65 -21.87 6.85 12.72
N HIS A 66 -22.20 5.57 12.90
CA HIS A 66 -21.76 4.76 14.04
C HIS A 66 -21.13 3.43 13.61
N GLY A 67 -19.83 3.47 13.29
CA GLY A 67 -18.98 2.28 13.13
C GLY A 67 -19.18 1.44 11.84
N GLY A 68 -18.28 0.48 11.61
CA GLY A 68 -18.35 -0.45 10.47
C GLY A 68 -17.81 0.07 9.13
N ASN A 69 -17.21 1.27 9.10
CA ASN A 69 -16.58 1.84 7.92
C ASN A 69 -15.12 1.35 7.81
N ASN A 70 -14.90 0.14 7.29
CA ASN A 70 -13.55 -0.38 7.08
C ASN A 70 -12.82 0.28 5.90
N ILE A 71 -13.55 1.02 5.07
CA ILE A 71 -13.02 1.78 3.94
C ILE A 71 -13.04 3.23 4.38
N ILE A 72 -11.87 3.86 4.50
CA ILE A 72 -11.78 5.30 4.79
C ILE A 72 -11.51 6.08 3.50
N LEU A 73 -10.72 5.52 2.58
CA LEU A 73 -10.45 6.10 1.28
C LEU A 73 -11.27 5.41 0.18
N THR A 74 -11.85 6.18 -0.72
CA THR A 74 -12.45 5.64 -1.94
C THR A 74 -11.37 5.14 -2.89
N THR A 75 -11.73 4.28 -3.85
CA THR A 75 -10.77 3.79 -4.86
C THR A 75 -10.15 4.92 -5.68
N ALA A 76 -10.90 6.00 -5.94
CA ALA A 76 -10.38 7.17 -6.63
C ALA A 76 -9.33 7.91 -5.78
N GLN A 77 -9.59 8.07 -4.49
CA GLN A 77 -8.64 8.68 -3.55
C GLN A 77 -7.36 7.85 -3.41
N GLU A 78 -7.48 6.52 -3.32
CA GLU A 78 -6.31 5.64 -3.30
C GLU A 78 -5.49 5.81 -4.58
N LYS A 79 -6.11 5.78 -5.76
CA LYS A 79 -5.41 6.02 -7.05
C LYS A 79 -4.72 7.37 -7.10
N ALA A 80 -5.37 8.43 -6.63
CA ALA A 80 -4.78 9.76 -6.57
C ALA A 80 -3.55 9.81 -5.65
N LEU A 81 -3.59 9.13 -4.50
CA LEU A 81 -2.45 9.02 -3.59
C LEU A 81 -1.30 8.21 -4.21
N HIS A 82 -1.60 7.14 -4.95
CA HIS A 82 -0.59 6.40 -5.69
C HIS A 82 0.10 7.27 -6.74
N LEU A 83 -0.67 8.03 -7.53
CA LEU A 83 -0.13 8.96 -8.52
C LEU A 83 0.74 10.03 -7.85
N TYR A 84 0.26 10.63 -6.76
CA TYR A 84 1.04 11.59 -5.98
C TYR A 84 2.38 11.00 -5.50
N CYS A 85 2.38 9.77 -4.96
CA CYS A 85 3.62 9.12 -4.53
C CYS A 85 4.59 8.88 -5.70
N TYR A 86 4.05 8.53 -6.87
CA TYR A 86 4.82 8.32 -8.08
C TYR A 86 5.44 9.64 -8.59
N GLU A 87 4.67 10.72 -8.66
CA GLU A 87 5.16 12.05 -9.03
C GLU A 87 6.27 12.54 -8.09
N GLN A 88 6.10 12.35 -6.77
CA GLN A 88 7.14 12.69 -5.79
C GLN A 88 8.42 11.87 -5.98
N TRP A 89 8.29 10.63 -6.46
CA TRP A 89 9.44 9.79 -6.77
C TRP A 89 10.14 10.22 -8.07
N GLU A 90 9.39 10.60 -9.12
CA GLU A 90 9.97 11.16 -10.35
C GLU A 90 10.73 12.47 -10.10
N MET A 91 10.34 13.23 -9.08
CA MET A 91 11.06 14.43 -8.64
C MET A 91 12.28 14.15 -7.73
N GLU A 92 12.64 12.89 -7.51
CA GLU A 92 13.75 12.44 -6.65
C GLU A 92 13.66 12.83 -5.16
N ILE A 93 12.53 13.39 -4.73
CA ILE A 93 12.30 13.78 -3.33
C ILE A 93 11.78 12.58 -2.52
N GLY A 94 10.92 11.78 -3.14
CA GLY A 94 10.21 10.67 -2.52
C GLY A 94 9.15 11.12 -1.50
N ALA A 95 7.99 10.48 -1.53
CA ALA A 95 6.93 10.78 -0.57
C ALA A 95 7.22 10.14 0.79
N THR A 96 7.42 10.97 1.83
CA THR A 96 7.57 10.46 3.21
C THR A 96 6.22 10.03 3.78
N LEU A 97 6.23 9.09 4.75
CA LEU A 97 5.01 8.62 5.41
C LEU A 97 4.21 9.76 6.06
N SER A 98 4.90 10.75 6.63
CA SER A 98 4.27 11.92 7.25
C SER A 98 3.54 12.78 6.21
N ILE A 99 4.14 13.00 5.04
CA ILE A 99 3.52 13.73 3.93
C ILE A 99 2.29 12.99 3.42
N ILE A 100 2.39 11.68 3.19
CA ILE A 100 1.26 10.86 2.72
C ILE A 100 0.11 10.89 3.74
N TYR A 101 0.43 10.72 5.02
CA TYR A 101 -0.57 10.80 6.09
C TYR A 101 -1.23 12.18 6.17
N ALA A 102 -0.45 13.25 6.06
CA ALA A 102 -0.98 14.62 6.04
C ALA A 102 -1.90 14.86 4.84
N ALA A 103 -1.53 14.37 3.65
CA ALA A 103 -2.37 14.45 2.44
C ALA A 103 -3.71 13.73 2.63
N ILE A 104 -3.69 12.53 3.23
CA ILE A 104 -4.90 11.78 3.57
C ILE A 104 -5.78 12.55 4.57
N CYS A 105 -5.18 13.10 5.64
CA CYS A 105 -5.91 13.90 6.63
C CYS A 105 -6.54 15.14 5.99
N HIS A 106 -5.82 15.82 5.09
CA HIS A 106 -6.30 16.97 4.36
C HIS A 106 -7.48 16.61 3.44
N LEU A 107 -7.38 15.52 2.68
CA LEU A 107 -8.49 15.01 1.86
C LEU A 107 -9.74 14.75 2.70
N LYS A 108 -9.60 14.10 3.86
CA LYS A 108 -10.75 13.81 4.73
C LYS A 108 -11.34 15.07 5.35
N GLN A 109 -10.50 16.03 5.70
CA GLN A 109 -10.94 17.32 6.21
C GLN A 109 -11.76 18.09 5.15
N GLN A 110 -11.36 18.07 3.88
CA GLN A 110 -12.13 18.67 2.78
C GLN A 110 -13.51 18.02 2.61
N GLU A 111 -13.61 16.70 2.86
CA GLU A 111 -14.87 15.96 2.86
C GLU A 111 -15.68 16.12 4.17
N LYS A 112 -15.24 16.99 5.09
CA LYS A 112 -15.83 17.17 6.43
C LYS A 112 -15.93 15.86 7.23
N CYS A 113 -15.06 14.90 6.93
CA CYS A 113 -14.96 13.62 7.62
C CYS A 113 -13.92 13.69 8.74
N SER A 114 -14.04 12.81 9.72
CA SER A 114 -13.02 12.66 10.76
C SER A 114 -11.70 12.19 10.15
N GLN A 115 -10.60 12.67 10.72
CA GLN A 115 -9.28 12.24 10.31
C GLN A 115 -9.07 10.76 10.67
N PRO A 116 -8.41 9.98 9.80
CA PRO A 116 -8.08 8.60 10.11
C PRO A 116 -7.08 8.53 11.27
N SER A 117 -7.11 7.41 11.99
CA SER A 117 -6.08 7.15 13.00
C SER A 117 -4.75 6.72 12.37
N ILE A 118 -3.64 6.98 13.07
CA ILE A 118 -2.31 6.49 12.68
C ILE A 118 -2.29 4.95 12.58
N SER A 119 -3.00 4.26 13.47
CA SER A 119 -3.13 2.79 13.43
C SER A 119 -3.80 2.31 12.14
N TRP A 120 -4.85 3.00 11.70
CA TRP A 120 -5.47 2.73 10.41
C TRP A 120 -4.49 2.98 9.26
N PHE A 121 -3.73 4.08 9.29
CA PHE A 121 -2.77 4.42 8.24
C PHE A 121 -1.71 3.33 8.06
N HIS A 122 -1.14 2.82 9.15
CA HIS A 122 -0.18 1.71 9.08
C HIS A 122 -0.81 0.42 8.51
N LYS A 123 -2.07 0.12 8.85
CA LYS A 123 -2.79 -1.02 8.26
C LYS A 123 -3.05 -0.82 6.76
N TRP A 124 -3.41 0.41 6.37
CA TRP A 124 -3.62 0.78 4.98
C TRP A 124 -2.34 0.66 4.16
N LEU A 125 -1.20 1.16 4.66
CA LEU A 125 0.11 0.99 4.03
C LEU A 125 0.45 -0.49 3.82
N LYS A 126 0.25 -1.33 4.85
CA LYS A 126 0.53 -2.77 4.76
C LYS A 126 -0.35 -3.47 3.71
N LYS A 127 -1.58 -3.01 3.51
CA LYS A 127 -2.50 -3.54 2.50
C LYS A 127 -2.11 -3.10 1.09
N ASN A 128 -1.55 -1.91 0.93
CA ASN A 128 -1.12 -1.35 -0.34
C ASN A 128 0.35 -1.69 -0.62
N SER A 129 0.63 -2.98 -0.85
CA SER A 129 2.00 -3.49 -1.07
C SER A 129 2.70 -2.92 -2.31
N ALA A 130 1.95 -2.31 -3.24
CA ALA A 130 2.51 -1.59 -4.38
C ALA A 130 3.31 -0.34 -3.98
N LEU A 131 3.06 0.21 -2.78
CA LEU A 131 3.86 1.28 -2.20
C LEU A 131 5.05 0.65 -1.46
N HIS A 132 6.15 0.46 -2.18
CA HIS A 132 7.40 -0.04 -1.60
C HIS A 132 8.04 1.04 -0.71
N MET A 133 8.06 0.78 0.60
CA MET A 133 8.71 1.67 1.56
C MET A 133 10.21 1.41 1.58
N ILE A 134 10.99 2.38 1.12
CA ILE A 134 12.45 2.36 1.28
C ILE A 134 12.78 2.89 2.67
N LYS A 135 13.31 2.01 3.53
CA LYS A 135 13.90 2.45 4.80
C LYS A 135 15.28 3.01 4.51
N THR A 136 15.38 4.31 4.28
CA THR A 136 16.68 4.97 4.26
C THR A 136 17.18 5.05 5.71
N LYS A 137 18.39 4.55 5.96
CA LYS A 137 19.11 4.99 7.16
C LYS A 137 19.28 6.50 7.02
N PRO A 138 19.22 7.29 8.11
CA PRO A 138 19.64 8.68 8.04
C PRO A 138 21.07 8.68 7.51
N ILE A 139 21.26 9.02 6.24
CA ILE A 139 22.57 9.44 5.77
C ILE A 139 22.81 10.71 6.58
N ALA A 140 23.91 10.74 7.35
CA ALA A 140 24.27 11.91 8.13
C ALA A 140 24.15 13.12 7.20
N ARG A 141 23.19 14.00 7.46
CA ARG A 141 22.79 15.10 6.55
C ARG A 141 23.99 15.96 6.16
N ALA A 142 24.98 16.03 7.06
CA ALA A 142 26.30 16.61 6.84
C ALA A 142 27.04 16.05 5.60
N ARG A 143 26.97 14.74 5.32
CA ARG A 143 27.70 14.10 4.20
C ARG A 143 27.17 14.49 2.82
N ILE A 144 25.87 14.76 2.70
CA ILE A 144 25.24 15.15 1.43
C ILE A 144 25.60 16.61 1.08
N THR A 145 25.80 17.46 2.09
CA THR A 145 26.12 18.88 1.90
C THR A 145 27.58 19.17 1.59
N THR A 146 28.50 18.21 1.78
CA THR A 146 29.95 18.48 1.66
C THR A 146 30.52 18.24 0.26
N HIS A 147 29.91 17.36 -0.54
CA HIS A 147 30.48 16.96 -1.83
C HIS A 147 29.43 16.95 -2.93
N THR A 148 29.73 17.61 -4.05
CA THR A 148 28.90 17.53 -5.27
C THR A 148 29.21 16.24 -6.04
N GLU A 149 28.31 15.80 -6.91
CA GLU A 149 28.55 14.65 -7.80
C GLU A 149 29.83 14.84 -8.64
N LYS A 150 30.09 16.07 -9.07
CA LYS A 150 31.30 16.44 -9.82
C LYS A 150 32.56 16.23 -8.99
N ASP A 151 32.55 16.64 -7.72
CA ASP A 151 33.69 16.48 -6.82
C ASP A 151 33.99 15.00 -6.56
N LEU A 152 32.95 14.19 -6.39
CA LEU A 152 33.09 12.74 -6.21
C LEU A 152 33.66 12.07 -7.47
N LYS A 153 33.15 12.41 -8.66
CA LYS A 153 33.69 11.90 -9.93
C LYS A 153 35.17 12.25 -10.08
N MET A 154 35.52 13.50 -9.84
CA MET A 154 36.91 13.97 -9.94
C MET A 154 37.82 13.28 -8.91
N PHE A 155 37.36 13.09 -7.68
CA PHE A 155 38.10 12.35 -6.66
C PHE A 155 38.41 10.92 -7.11
N PHE A 156 37.41 10.17 -7.58
CA PHE A 156 37.62 8.78 -8.01
C PHE A 156 38.50 8.67 -9.25
N THR A 157 38.38 9.59 -10.21
CA THR A 157 39.28 9.64 -11.36
C THR A 157 40.72 9.87 -10.92
N ASN A 158 40.98 10.91 -10.12
CA ASN A 158 42.32 11.23 -9.63
C ASN A 158 42.90 10.09 -8.78
N TYR A 159 42.07 9.45 -7.97
CA TYR A 159 42.46 8.30 -7.15
C TYR A 159 42.91 7.12 -8.03
N GLN A 160 42.15 6.79 -9.07
CA GLN A 160 42.51 5.73 -10.00
C GLN A 160 43.79 6.04 -10.76
N GLU A 161 43.92 7.26 -11.29
CA GLU A 161 45.15 7.72 -11.95
C GLU A 161 46.37 7.62 -11.02
N THR A 162 46.19 7.97 -9.75
CA THR A 162 47.23 7.87 -8.72
C THR A 162 47.64 6.41 -8.48
N LEU A 163 46.68 5.50 -8.31
CA LEU A 163 46.97 4.07 -8.17
C LEU A 163 47.74 3.53 -9.38
N ASP A 164 47.38 3.94 -10.59
CA ASP A 164 48.04 3.52 -11.82
C ASP A 164 49.47 4.10 -11.92
N CYS A 165 49.67 5.38 -11.56
CA CYS A 165 50.99 6.02 -11.54
C CYS A 165 51.96 5.34 -10.57
N TYR A 166 51.45 4.85 -9.44
CA TYR A 166 52.25 4.16 -8.43
C TYR A 166 52.21 2.63 -8.54
N VAL A 167 51.56 2.08 -9.58
CA VAL A 167 51.47 0.63 -9.84
C VAL A 167 50.86 -0.13 -8.64
N ILE A 168 49.88 0.49 -7.97
CA ILE A 168 49.19 -0.08 -6.81
C ILE A 168 47.94 -0.80 -7.30
N HIS A 169 48.06 -2.10 -7.56
CA HIS A 169 46.96 -2.93 -8.08
C HIS A 169 46.25 -3.76 -7.00
N HIS A 170 46.70 -3.69 -5.74
CA HIS A 170 46.17 -4.52 -4.67
C HIS A 170 45.82 -3.69 -3.43
N ALA A 171 44.58 -3.88 -2.95
CA ALA A 171 44.04 -3.20 -1.78
C ALA A 171 44.89 -3.37 -0.51
N ARG A 172 45.66 -4.46 -0.39
CA ARG A 172 46.55 -4.70 0.75
C ARG A 172 47.63 -3.63 0.97
N TYR A 173 47.90 -2.81 -0.05
CA TYR A 173 48.87 -1.71 0.01
C TYR A 173 48.22 -0.35 0.33
N ILE A 174 46.91 -0.33 0.55
CA ILE A 174 46.13 0.88 0.84
C ILE A 174 45.73 0.82 2.31
N TYR A 175 46.28 1.74 3.11
CA TYR A 175 46.00 1.82 4.53
C TYR A 175 45.01 2.95 4.80
N ASN A 176 43.84 2.60 5.34
CA ASN A 176 42.91 3.59 5.86
C ASN A 176 43.32 3.96 7.28
N MET A 177 43.65 5.23 7.47
CA MET A 177 43.87 5.83 8.77
C MET A 177 42.62 6.64 9.11
N ASP A 178 41.66 6.02 9.80
CA ASP A 178 40.48 6.70 10.32
C ASP A 178 40.51 6.64 11.85
N GLU A 179 40.34 7.79 12.50
CA GLU A 179 40.34 7.89 13.95
C GLU A 179 38.98 7.43 14.46
N SER A 180 38.94 6.24 15.08
CA SER A 180 37.76 5.81 15.83
C SER A 180 37.76 6.53 17.16
N ALA A 181 36.81 7.45 17.36
CA ALA A 181 36.60 8.09 18.66
C ALA A 181 36.38 7.01 19.74
N VAL A 182 37.20 7.06 20.81
CA VAL A 182 37.11 6.21 22.00
C VAL A 182 36.01 6.70 22.92
#